data_AF-A0A540NI29-F1
#
_entry.id   AF-A0A540NI29-F1
#
_cell.length_a   1.000
_cell.length_b   1.000
_cell.length_c   1.000
_cell.angle_alpha   90.00
_cell.angle_beta   90.00
_cell.angle_gamma   90.00
#
_symmetry.space_group_name_H-M   'P 1'
#
loop_
_entity.id
_entity.type
_entity.pdbx_description
1 polymer ?
#
loop_
_entity_poly.entity_id
_entity_poly.type
_entity_poly.pdbx_seq_one_letter_code
_entity_poly.pdbx_strand_id
1 'polypeptide(L)'
;MPGKEQWKRTGLRPIKPPFYHKQPGRPKGKRTKAPDEIKKGPTKLRKYDVVMHCQTCGGEGHNKRSCPQRLLQSQQGFVPTKEVI
;
A
#
# COMPACT_ATOMS: atom_id res chain seq x y z
N MET A 1 11.56 13.00 49.17
CA MET A 1 10.22 12.37 49.07
C MET A 1 9.86 11.85 50.45
N PRO A 2 8.75 12.28 51.07
CA PRO A 2 8.34 11.78 52.37
C PRO A 2 8.14 10.26 52.35
N GLY A 3 8.59 9.58 53.40
CA GLY A 3 8.53 8.13 53.55
C GLY A 3 7.11 7.63 53.83
N LYS A 4 6.87 6.32 53.67
CA LYS A 4 5.59 5.67 53.98
C LYS A 4 5.14 5.91 55.43
N GLU A 5 6.10 6.17 56.32
CA GLU A 5 5.92 6.46 57.74
C GLU A 5 5.19 7.78 58.00
N GLN A 6 5.22 8.72 57.05
CA GLN A 6 4.59 10.04 57.17
C GLN A 6 3.15 10.05 56.63
N TRP A 7 2.63 8.91 56.15
CA TRP A 7 1.27 8.81 55.62
C TRP A 7 0.22 8.78 56.73
N LYS A 8 -0.89 9.51 56.54
CA LYS A 8 -2.00 9.51 57.49
C LYS A 8 -2.62 8.11 57.54
N ARG A 9 -2.49 7.45 58.70
CA ARG A 9 -3.19 6.18 58.98
C ARG A 9 -4.69 6.42 58.95
N THR A 10 -5.34 5.87 57.95
CA THR A 10 -6.78 5.96 57.78
C THR A 10 -7.33 4.58 58.12
N GLY A 11 -8.14 4.45 59.18
CA GLY A 11 -8.70 3.17 59.66
C GLY A 11 -9.72 2.53 58.71
N LEU A 12 -9.63 2.84 57.42
CA LEU A 12 -10.47 2.29 56.37
C LEU A 12 -10.05 0.86 56.08
N ARG A 13 -11.03 0.07 55.61
CA ARG A 13 -10.74 -1.27 55.13
C ARG A 13 -9.79 -1.22 53.93
N PRO A 14 -8.89 -2.21 53.77
CA PRO A 14 -8.04 -2.31 52.60
C PRO A 14 -8.87 -2.27 51.31
N ILE A 15 -8.43 -1.46 50.35
CA ILE A 15 -9.05 -1.40 49.02
C ILE A 15 -8.80 -2.74 48.34
N LYS A 16 -9.88 -3.40 47.90
CA LYS A 16 -9.77 -4.62 47.10
C LYS A 16 -9.19 -4.28 45.72
N PRO A 17 -8.38 -5.15 45.13
CA PRO A 17 -7.92 -4.93 43.77
C PRO A 17 -9.12 -4.80 42.82
N PRO A 18 -8.99 -4.03 41.72
CA PRO A 18 -9.99 -4.01 40.67
C PRO A 18 -10.29 -5.42 40.16
N PHE A 19 -11.53 -5.64 39.73
CA PHE A 19 -11.89 -6.89 39.07
C PHE A 19 -11.12 -7.03 37.75
N TYR A 20 -10.45 -8.17 37.58
CA TYR A 20 -9.76 -8.46 36.35
C TYR A 20 -10.76 -8.84 35.25
N HIS A 21 -10.71 -8.13 34.13
CA HIS A 21 -11.41 -8.48 32.91
C HIS A 21 -10.39 -8.76 31.80
N LYS A 22 -10.49 -9.93 31.15
CA LYS A 22 -9.71 -10.20 29.94
C LYS A 22 -10.19 -9.23 28.85
N GLN A 23 -9.32 -8.31 28.45
CA GLN A 23 -9.60 -7.47 27.30
C GLN A 23 -9.72 -8.33 26.04
N PRO A 24 -10.69 -8.04 25.15
CA PRO A 24 -10.70 -8.68 23.85
C PRO A 24 -9.37 -8.40 23.16
N GLY A 25 -8.73 -9.46 22.66
CA GLY A 25 -7.52 -9.33 21.87
C GLY A 25 -7.78 -8.52 20.60
N ARG A 26 -6.70 -8.13 19.93
CA ARG A 26 -6.78 -7.43 18.64
C ARG A 26 -7.70 -8.22 17.68
N PRO A 27 -8.70 -7.56 17.07
CA PRO A 27 -9.52 -8.19 16.03
C PRO A 27 -8.63 -8.71 14.90
N LYS A 28 -8.94 -9.90 14.37
CA LYS A 28 -8.20 -10.47 13.24
C LYS A 28 -8.35 -9.55 12.03
N GLY A 29 -7.24 -9.23 11.37
CA GLY A 29 -7.25 -8.41 10.14
C GLY A 29 -7.99 -9.05 8.96
N LYS A 30 -8.11 -10.39 8.95
CA LYS A 30 -8.99 -11.11 8.04
C LYS A 30 -9.78 -12.17 8.81
N ARG A 31 -11.07 -12.27 8.52
CA ARG A 31 -11.95 -13.35 8.99
C ARG A 31 -11.55 -14.67 8.33
N THR A 32 -11.54 -15.77 9.09
CA THR A 32 -11.44 -17.13 8.54
C THR A 32 -12.71 -17.45 7.75
N LYS A 33 -12.55 -17.84 6.48
CA LYS A 33 -13.65 -18.22 5.61
C LYS A 33 -14.04 -19.69 5.83
N ALA A 34 -15.33 -20.02 5.66
CA ALA A 34 -15.80 -21.40 5.66
C ALA A 34 -15.28 -22.15 4.41
N PRO A 35 -15.18 -23.49 4.45
CA PRO A 35 -14.66 -24.27 3.31
C PRO A 35 -15.48 -24.08 2.02
N ASP A 36 -16.78 -23.83 2.14
CA ASP A 36 -17.71 -23.59 1.02
C ASP A 36 -17.70 -22.14 0.51
N GLU A 37 -17.03 -21.22 1.21
CA GLU A 37 -17.07 -19.80 0.86
C GLU A 37 -16.18 -19.49 -0.35
N ILE A 38 -16.79 -18.92 -1.41
CA ILE A 38 -16.07 -18.52 -2.63
C ILE A 38 -14.87 -17.63 -2.28
N LYS A 39 -13.68 -18.09 -2.68
CA LYS A 39 -12.42 -17.34 -2.52
C LYS A 39 -12.53 -16.04 -3.33
N LYS A 40 -12.01 -14.92 -2.80
CA LYS A 40 -11.94 -13.67 -3.56
C LYS A 40 -10.97 -13.85 -4.74
N GLY A 41 -11.47 -14.35 -5.86
CA GLY A 41 -10.79 -14.34 -7.15
C GLY A 41 -10.94 -12.96 -7.81
N PRO A 42 -10.26 -12.74 -8.96
CA PRO A 42 -10.49 -11.55 -9.75
C PRO A 42 -11.98 -11.47 -10.13
N THR A 43 -12.67 -10.45 -9.60
CA THR A 43 -14.11 -10.23 -9.84
C THR A 43 -14.40 -9.79 -11.28
N LYS A 44 -13.36 -9.41 -12.03
CA LYS A 44 -13.47 -8.97 -13.42
C LYS A 44 -12.77 -9.96 -14.33
N LEU A 45 -13.46 -10.33 -15.40
CA LEU A 45 -12.89 -11.07 -16.52
C LEU A 45 -11.83 -10.20 -17.21
N ARG A 46 -10.77 -10.84 -17.73
CA ARG A 46 -9.78 -10.13 -18.54
C ARG A 46 -10.43 -9.75 -19.88
N LYS A 47 -10.13 -8.56 -20.39
CA LYS A 47 -10.54 -8.14 -21.72
C LYS A 47 -9.55 -8.73 -22.72
N TYR A 48 -10.03 -9.59 -23.61
CA TYR A 48 -9.28 -10.15 -24.72
C TYR A 48 -9.57 -9.35 -26.00
N ASP A 49 -8.76 -9.56 -27.04
CA ASP A 49 -8.99 -9.10 -28.41
C ASP A 49 -9.10 -7.57 -28.60
N VAL A 50 -8.34 -6.81 -27.82
CA VAL A 50 -8.19 -5.36 -28.04
C VAL A 50 -6.97 -5.10 -28.90
N VAL A 51 -7.20 -4.60 -30.11
CA VAL A 51 -6.13 -4.05 -30.94
C VAL A 51 -5.65 -2.75 -30.32
N MET A 52 -4.36 -2.72 -29.98
CA MET A 52 -3.72 -1.55 -29.37
C MET A 52 -3.09 -0.70 -30.47
N HIS A 53 -3.60 0.52 -30.67
CA HIS A 53 -3.03 1.50 -31.59
C HIS A 53 -2.09 2.45 -30.87
N CYS A 54 -0.93 2.67 -31.46
CA CYS A 54 0.05 3.61 -30.94
C CYS A 54 -0.36 5.05 -31.27
N GLN A 55 -0.49 5.91 -30.26
CA GLN A 55 -0.80 7.33 -30.46
C GLN A 55 0.31 8.13 -31.17
N THR A 56 1.54 7.60 -31.25
CA THR A 56 2.68 8.31 -31.85
C THR A 56 2.87 7.97 -33.32
N CYS A 57 2.72 6.70 -33.72
CA CYS A 57 2.91 6.28 -35.12
C CYS A 57 1.67 5.68 -35.77
N GLY A 58 0.55 5.55 -35.05
CA GLY A 58 -0.69 4.93 -35.55
C GLY A 58 -0.64 3.41 -35.69
N GLY A 59 0.54 2.79 -35.60
CA GLY A 59 0.73 1.35 -35.78
C GLY A 59 0.09 0.51 -34.68
N GLU A 60 -0.23 -0.74 -35.02
CA GLU A 60 -0.88 -1.71 -34.12
C GLU A 60 0.14 -2.52 -33.31
N GLY A 61 -0.34 -3.22 -32.27
CA GLY A 61 0.44 -4.18 -31.49
C GLY A 61 1.38 -3.57 -30.44
N HIS A 62 1.41 -2.24 -30.30
CA HIS A 62 2.23 -1.56 -29.31
C HIS A 62 1.62 -0.23 -28.86
N ASN A 63 2.08 0.31 -27.74
CA ASN A 63 1.63 1.61 -27.24
C ASN A 63 2.74 2.66 -27.37
N LYS A 64 2.44 3.93 -27.07
CA LYS A 64 3.41 5.03 -27.14
C LYS A 64 4.73 4.74 -26.40
N ARG A 65 4.71 4.00 -25.27
CA ARG A 65 5.91 3.72 -24.47
C ARG A 65 6.86 2.76 -25.18
N SER A 66 6.32 1.76 -25.86
CA SER A 66 7.06 0.76 -26.62
C SER A 66 7.14 1.07 -28.12
N CYS A 67 6.86 2.32 -28.51
CA CYS A 67 6.94 2.73 -29.91
C CYS A 67 8.39 2.73 -30.41
N PRO A 68 8.71 2.01 -31.50
CA PRO A 68 10.05 2.01 -32.09
C PRO A 68 10.52 3.42 -32.50
N GLN A 69 9.60 4.27 -32.97
CA GLN A 69 9.91 5.65 -33.35
C GLN A 69 10.38 6.51 -32.16
N ARG A 70 9.98 6.16 -30.94
CA ARG A 70 10.45 6.82 -29.72
C ARG A 70 11.93 6.53 -29.44
N LEU A 71 12.40 5.33 -29.78
CA LEU A 71 13.81 4.94 -29.61
C LEU A 71 14.72 5.68 -30.59
N LEU A 72 14.20 6.04 -31.77
CA LEU A 72 14.90 6.86 -32.75
C LEU A 72 15.01 8.33 -32.30
N GLN A 73 13.98 8.85 -31.59
CA GLN A 73 13.94 10.25 -31.17
C GLN A 73 14.86 10.56 -29.97
N SER A 74 15.22 9.58 -29.13
CA SER A 74 16.09 9.80 -27.98
C SER A 74 17.57 10.01 -28.32
N GLN A 75 17.96 9.90 -29.59
CA GLN A 75 19.34 10.10 -30.05
C GLN A 75 19.63 11.51 -30.61
N GLN A 76 18.65 12.40 -30.66
CA GLN A 76 18.83 13.77 -31.15
C GLN A 76 18.83 14.76 -29.98
N GLY A 77 19.97 14.85 -29.29
CA GLY A 77 20.10 15.70 -28.12
C GLY A 77 21.54 16.00 -27.70
N PHE A 78 22.46 16.19 -28.66
CA PHE A 78 23.71 16.93 -28.43
C PHE A 78 24.28 17.39 -29.78
N VAL A 79 24.12 18.67 -30.10
CA VAL A 79 24.93 19.35 -31.12
C VAL A 79 25.84 20.34 -30.39
N PRO A 80 27.16 20.07 -30.26
CA PRO A 80 28.07 21.11 -29.82
C PRO A 80 28.16 22.14 -30.93
N THR A 81 27.66 23.34 -30.68
CA THR A 81 27.84 24.50 -31.55
C THR A 81 29.32 24.80 -31.65
N LYS A 82 29.88 24.73 -32.86
CA LYS A 82 31.24 25.15 -33.15
C LYS A 82 31.31 26.66 -32.96
N GLU A 83 32.09 27.14 -32.00
CA GLU A 83 32.38 28.57 -31.87
C GLU A 83 33.37 28.98 -32.97
N VAL A 84 32.99 30.02 -33.71
CA VAL A 84 33.83 30.75 -34.66
C VAL A 84 34.38 31.96 -33.90
N ILE A 85 35.71 32.08 -33.85
CA ILE A 85 36.55 33.28 -34.11
C ILE A 85 37.99 32.77 -34.28
#